data_AF-A0A371PT97-F1
#
_entry.id   AF-A0A371PT97-F1
#
_cell.length_a   1.000
_cell.length_b   1.000
_cell.length_c   1.000
_cell.angle_alpha   90.00
_cell.angle_beta   90.00
_cell.angle_gamma   90.00
#
_symmetry.space_group_name_H-M   'P 1'
#
loop_
_entity.id
_entity.type
_entity.pdbx_description
1 polymer ?
#
loop_
_entity_poly.entity_id
_entity_poly.type
_entity_poly.pdbx_seq_one_letter_code
_entity_poly.pdbx_strand_id
1 'polypeptide(L)'
;MPQPDETTAPPAPPHRIAADFVRYAVALEAPELAWGYLHDRLTAEDAVRLAFLRRCDLGAPGEAFARVHARGPDDATELAAVCREILGDDPEDARRVWDHLALSRDASRASSEGGGAGDGAAGGGADGAAAVEASRRQLADGHREFLLDRAASGRGMNWQESSALLGTDRPEEVDAAFDRGEELVGVAVIGLALTHPDAAAILPRVARALDRALETSDPGLRHQGIVALAHTARLHCTVDRRCLDLLRRCPRGNEADQDLWGYVARRWLPWWLWRHQLGERLRWLSLRR
;
A
#
# COMPACT_ATOMS: atom_id res chain seq x y z
N MET A 1 -20.26 57.85 14.76
CA MET A 1 -19.02 57.18 14.33
C MET A 1 -19.39 55.77 13.87
N PRO A 2 -18.97 55.34 12.68
CA PRO A 2 -19.27 54.00 12.18
C PRO A 2 -18.48 52.94 12.96
N GLN A 3 -19.11 51.79 13.23
CA GLN A 3 -18.48 50.64 13.87
C GLN A 3 -17.42 50.04 12.94
N PRO A 4 -16.26 49.62 13.46
CA PRO A 4 -15.24 48.99 12.64
C PRO A 4 -15.72 47.61 12.17
N ASP A 5 -15.54 47.35 10.87
CA ASP A 5 -15.79 46.07 10.21
C ASP A 5 -15.13 44.92 10.99
N GLU A 6 -15.92 43.88 11.25
CA GLU A 6 -15.43 42.57 11.66
C GLU A 6 -14.39 42.12 10.65
N THR A 7 -13.14 42.10 11.11
CA THR A 7 -12.00 41.58 10.37
C THR A 7 -12.25 40.10 10.14
N THR A 8 -12.72 39.75 8.94
CA THR A 8 -12.80 38.39 8.43
C THR A 8 -11.43 37.76 8.59
N ALA A 9 -11.28 36.87 9.57
CA ALA A 9 -10.05 36.12 9.76
C ALA A 9 -9.71 35.40 8.43
N PRO A 10 -8.44 35.41 7.99
CA PRO A 10 -8.05 34.71 6.79
C PRO A 10 -8.43 33.23 6.92
N PRO A 11 -8.92 32.59 5.84
CA PRO A 11 -9.26 31.17 5.88
C PRO A 11 -8.04 30.38 6.35
N ALA A 12 -8.26 29.42 7.24
CA ALA A 12 -7.21 28.54 7.73
C ALA A 12 -6.50 27.88 6.53
N PRO A 13 -5.16 27.78 6.54
CA PRO A 13 -4.44 27.18 5.42
C PRO A 13 -4.95 25.76 5.18
N PRO A 14 -5.08 25.34 3.91
CA PRO A 14 -5.54 23.99 3.60
C PRO A 14 -4.64 22.96 4.28
N HIS A 15 -5.26 21.96 4.92
CA HIS A 15 -4.50 20.93 5.61
C HIS A 15 -3.72 20.07 4.61
N ARG A 16 -2.38 20.13 4.70
CA ARG A 16 -1.47 19.27 3.94
C ARG A 16 -1.72 17.79 4.21
N ILE A 17 -1.57 16.97 3.18
CA ILE A 17 -1.72 15.52 3.25
C ILE A 17 -0.34 14.91 3.04
N ALA A 18 0.10 14.04 3.95
CA ALA A 18 1.42 13.43 3.87
C ALA A 18 1.59 12.61 2.59
N ALA A 19 2.77 12.68 1.96
CA ALA A 19 3.09 11.90 0.76
C ALA A 19 2.77 10.42 0.90
N ASP A 20 3.09 9.81 2.04
CA ASP A 20 2.82 8.39 2.27
C ASP A 20 1.32 8.08 2.24
N PHE A 21 0.49 8.93 2.85
CA PHE A 21 -0.97 8.76 2.75
C PHE A 21 -1.47 8.90 1.31
N VAL A 22 -1.02 9.92 0.58
CA VAL A 22 -1.43 10.15 -0.82
C VAL A 22 -1.02 8.98 -1.70
N ARG A 23 0.23 8.52 -1.54
CA ARG A 23 0.77 7.38 -2.28
C ARG A 23 -0.09 6.14 -2.11
N TYR A 24 -0.69 5.92 -0.94
CA TYR A 24 -1.50 4.74 -0.65
C TYR A 24 -3.00 4.90 -0.88
N ALA A 25 -3.53 6.12 -0.85
CA ALA A 25 -4.96 6.34 -1.04
C ALA A 25 -5.39 6.37 -2.52
N VAL A 26 -4.53 6.78 -3.45
CA VAL A 26 -4.89 6.91 -4.89
C VAL A 26 -3.74 6.52 -5.83
N ALA A 27 -4.07 6.11 -7.05
CA ALA A 27 -3.14 6.03 -8.18
C ALA A 27 -3.10 7.40 -8.86
N LEU A 28 -2.28 8.30 -8.30
CA LEU A 28 -2.20 9.69 -8.71
C LEU A 28 -1.71 9.84 -10.16
N GLU A 29 -2.33 10.76 -10.89
CA GLU A 29 -1.90 11.21 -12.22
C GLU A 29 -1.13 12.53 -12.14
N ALA A 30 -0.34 12.85 -13.17
CA ALA A 30 0.58 13.98 -13.11
C ALA A 30 -0.10 15.36 -12.93
N PRO A 31 -1.23 15.66 -13.62
CA PRO A 31 -2.01 16.88 -13.36
C PRO A 31 -2.50 16.97 -11.92
N GLU A 32 -2.84 15.85 -11.30
CA GLU A 32 -3.36 15.79 -9.94
C GLU A 32 -2.25 16.07 -8.92
N LEU A 33 -1.06 15.51 -9.13
CA LEU A 33 0.13 15.85 -8.33
C LEU A 33 0.45 17.34 -8.44
N ALA A 34 0.46 17.86 -9.66
CA ALA A 34 0.73 19.27 -9.93
C ALA A 34 -0.30 20.18 -9.26
N TRP A 35 -1.59 19.84 -9.33
CA TRP A 35 -2.64 20.55 -8.64
C TRP A 35 -2.42 20.57 -7.13
N GLY A 36 -2.11 19.41 -6.53
CA GLY A 36 -1.88 19.27 -5.10
C GLY A 36 -0.75 20.16 -4.58
N TYR A 37 0.34 20.23 -5.35
CA TYR A 37 1.44 21.13 -5.04
C TYR A 37 1.05 22.61 -5.19
N LEU A 38 0.42 22.99 -6.31
CA LEU A 38 0.05 24.39 -6.59
C LEU A 38 -1.01 24.96 -5.64
N HIS A 39 -1.79 24.09 -4.98
CA HIS A 39 -2.85 24.47 -4.03
C HIS A 39 -2.49 24.13 -2.58
N ASP A 40 -1.18 24.06 -2.27
CA ASP A 40 -0.65 23.88 -0.92
C ASP A 40 -1.13 22.61 -0.19
N ARG A 41 -1.61 21.59 -0.93
CA ARG A 41 -1.96 20.27 -0.37
C ARG A 41 -0.73 19.41 -0.12
N LEU A 42 0.34 19.67 -0.87
CA LEU A 42 1.65 19.03 -0.76
C LEU A 42 2.75 20.06 -0.51
N THR A 43 3.80 19.65 0.20
CA THR A 43 5.06 20.39 0.20
C THR A 43 5.83 20.14 -1.09
N ALA A 44 6.85 20.95 -1.40
CA ALA A 44 7.76 20.69 -2.52
C ALA A 44 8.47 19.33 -2.36
N GLU A 45 8.90 19.01 -1.14
CA GLU A 45 9.51 17.72 -0.80
C GLU A 45 8.56 16.56 -1.06
N ASP A 46 7.31 16.65 -0.57
CA ASP A 46 6.29 15.61 -0.79
C ASP A 46 5.94 15.45 -2.26
N ALA A 47 5.82 16.55 -3.02
CA ALA A 47 5.52 16.52 -4.44
C ALA A 47 6.63 15.84 -5.25
N VAL A 48 7.89 16.17 -4.97
CA VAL A 48 9.07 15.56 -5.62
C VAL A 48 9.19 14.09 -5.24
N ARG A 49 8.98 13.75 -3.96
CA ARG A 49 8.98 12.36 -3.48
C ARG A 49 7.87 11.54 -4.14
N LEU A 50 6.64 12.05 -4.19
CA LEU A 50 5.52 11.39 -4.88
C LEU A 50 5.78 11.24 -6.38
N ALA A 51 6.38 12.24 -7.02
CA ALA A 51 6.74 12.15 -8.43
C ALA A 51 7.80 11.07 -8.69
N PHE A 52 8.81 10.95 -7.83
CA PHE A 52 9.77 9.85 -7.90
C PHE A 52 9.07 8.49 -7.79
N LEU A 53 8.23 8.32 -6.77
CA LEU A 53 7.54 7.06 -6.50
C LEU A 53 6.58 6.69 -7.65
N ARG A 54 5.78 7.64 -8.14
CA ARG A 54 4.88 7.41 -9.28
C ARG A 54 5.62 7.13 -10.58
N ARG A 55 6.80 7.73 -10.79
CA ARG A 55 7.66 7.37 -11.92
C ARG A 55 8.12 5.91 -11.81
N CYS A 56 8.52 5.45 -10.62
CA CYS A 56 8.88 4.04 -10.40
C CYS A 56 7.68 3.12 -10.63
N ASP A 57 6.49 3.51 -10.12
CA ASP A 57 5.27 2.75 -10.29
C ASP A 57 4.81 2.70 -11.77
N LEU A 58 5.11 3.69 -12.61
CA LEU A 58 4.61 3.73 -13.99
C LEU A 58 5.62 3.28 -15.04
N GLY A 59 6.92 3.32 -14.76
CA GLY A 59 7.95 3.08 -15.76
C GLY A 59 7.94 4.16 -16.87
N ALA A 60 7.97 3.74 -18.13
CA ALA A 60 8.05 4.65 -19.29
C ALA A 60 6.88 5.67 -19.39
N PRO A 61 5.61 5.31 -19.12
CA PRO A 61 4.50 6.26 -18.96
C PRO A 61 4.69 7.36 -17.90
N GLY A 62 5.67 7.24 -17.00
CA GLY A 62 5.93 8.19 -15.92
C GLY A 62 6.69 9.47 -16.31
N GLU A 63 6.77 9.85 -17.58
CA GLU A 63 7.61 10.97 -18.06
C GLU A 63 7.24 12.31 -17.40
N ALA A 64 5.95 12.62 -17.28
CA ALA A 64 5.51 13.85 -16.62
C ALA A 64 5.95 13.91 -15.14
N PHE A 65 5.92 12.77 -14.43
CA PHE A 65 6.46 12.67 -13.07
C PHE A 65 7.99 12.80 -13.04
N ALA A 66 8.70 12.25 -14.03
CA ALA A 66 10.14 12.42 -14.14
C ALA A 66 10.53 13.89 -14.27
N ARG A 67 9.74 14.71 -14.98
CA ARG A 67 9.95 16.15 -15.10
C ARG A 67 9.80 16.88 -13.77
N VAL A 68 8.80 16.54 -12.96
CA VAL A 68 8.61 17.10 -11.61
C VAL A 68 9.78 16.69 -10.70
N HIS A 69 10.11 15.40 -10.66
CA HIS A 69 11.19 14.88 -9.83
C HIS A 69 12.55 15.51 -10.18
N ALA A 70 12.84 15.73 -11.46
CA ALA A 70 14.10 16.30 -11.93
C ALA A 70 14.37 17.73 -11.44
N ARG A 71 13.34 18.48 -11.00
CA ARG A 71 13.52 19.84 -10.46
C ARG A 71 14.05 19.84 -9.04
N GLY A 72 13.80 18.78 -8.27
CA GLY A 72 14.11 18.77 -6.85
C GLY A 72 13.24 19.75 -6.04
N PRO A 73 13.32 19.70 -4.70
CA PRO A 73 12.48 20.51 -3.82
C PRO A 73 12.99 21.94 -3.59
N ASP A 74 14.25 22.22 -3.95
CA ASP A 74 14.95 23.47 -3.57
C ASP A 74 14.54 24.67 -4.44
N ASP A 75 14.12 24.44 -5.68
CA ASP A 75 13.66 25.50 -6.58
C ASP A 75 12.13 25.49 -6.73
N ALA A 76 11.46 26.09 -5.73
CA ALA A 76 10.00 26.18 -5.70
C ALA A 76 9.41 26.92 -6.92
N THR A 77 10.15 27.86 -7.53
CA THR A 77 9.68 28.65 -8.66
C THR A 77 9.67 27.83 -9.94
N GLU A 78 10.76 27.12 -10.21
CA GLU A 78 10.83 26.20 -11.35
C GLU A 78 9.88 25.02 -11.18
N LEU A 79 9.79 24.45 -9.98
CA LEU A 79 8.83 23.38 -9.68
C LEU A 79 7.39 23.84 -9.95
N ALA A 80 7.01 25.04 -9.50
CA ALA A 80 5.69 25.61 -9.79
C ALA A 80 5.46 25.87 -11.28
N ALA A 81 6.50 26.25 -12.03
CA ALA A 81 6.39 26.43 -13.47
C ALA A 81 6.10 25.11 -14.19
N VAL A 82 6.81 24.04 -13.84
CA VAL A 82 6.56 22.69 -14.39
C VAL A 82 5.17 22.20 -14.00
N CYS A 83 4.75 22.36 -12.74
CA CYS A 83 3.42 21.95 -12.31
C CYS A 83 2.31 22.71 -13.04
N ARG A 84 2.48 24.02 -13.31
CA ARG A 84 1.50 24.79 -14.09
C ARG A 84 1.36 24.28 -15.52
N GLU A 85 2.47 23.91 -16.15
CA GLU A 85 2.46 23.31 -17.49
C GLU A 85 1.78 21.93 -17.51
N ILE A 86 2.05 21.09 -16.50
CA ILE A 86 1.47 19.75 -16.40
C ILE A 86 -0.04 19.80 -16.10
N LEU A 87 -0.50 20.74 -15.27
CA LEU A 87 -1.91 20.85 -14.88
C LEU A 87 -2.82 21.18 -16.07
N GLY A 88 -2.35 22.01 -17.01
CA GLY A 88 -3.17 22.49 -18.12
C GLY A 88 -4.36 23.35 -17.65
N ASP A 89 -5.41 23.39 -18.48
CA ASP A 89 -6.52 24.35 -18.32
C ASP A 89 -7.75 23.81 -17.58
N ASP A 90 -7.87 22.49 -17.39
CA ASP A 90 -9.02 21.86 -16.71
C ASP A 90 -8.60 21.12 -15.42
N PRO A 91 -8.70 21.78 -14.25
CA PRO A 91 -8.31 21.19 -12.97
C PRO A 91 -9.45 20.45 -12.26
N GLU A 92 -10.64 20.27 -12.86
CA GLU A 92 -11.80 19.74 -12.11
C GLU A 92 -11.58 18.31 -11.62
N ASP A 93 -11.04 17.43 -12.47
CA ASP A 93 -10.73 16.05 -12.08
C ASP A 93 -9.61 15.99 -11.04
N ALA A 94 -8.61 16.86 -11.16
CA ALA A 94 -7.56 16.97 -10.16
C ALA A 94 -8.12 17.37 -8.80
N ARG A 95 -8.99 18.38 -8.74
CA ARG A 95 -9.66 18.78 -7.49
C ARG A 95 -10.44 17.63 -6.86
N ARG A 96 -11.19 16.85 -7.65
CA ARG A 96 -12.00 15.72 -7.15
C ARG A 96 -11.16 14.67 -6.41
N VAL A 97 -9.97 14.36 -6.92
CA VAL A 97 -9.04 13.43 -6.26
C VAL A 97 -8.59 13.98 -4.90
N TRP A 98 -8.29 15.27 -4.82
CA TRP A 98 -7.87 15.89 -3.55
C TRP A 98 -9.00 16.02 -2.53
N ASP A 99 -10.23 16.24 -2.98
CA ASP A 99 -11.42 16.19 -2.11
C ASP A 99 -11.62 14.78 -1.54
N HIS A 100 -11.46 13.74 -2.37
CA HIS A 100 -11.46 12.36 -1.90
C HIS A 100 -10.34 12.09 -0.89
N LEU A 101 -9.11 12.53 -1.16
CA LEU A 101 -7.97 12.36 -0.24
C LEU A 101 -8.22 13.03 1.12
N ALA A 102 -8.82 14.22 1.13
CA ALA A 102 -9.19 14.90 2.37
C ALA A 102 -10.22 14.09 3.18
N LEU A 103 -11.30 13.63 2.52
CA LEU A 103 -12.33 12.79 3.14
C LEU A 103 -11.74 11.49 3.70
N SER A 104 -10.90 10.81 2.93
CA SER A 104 -10.25 9.55 3.32
C SER A 104 -9.34 9.75 4.54
N ARG A 105 -8.58 10.86 4.58
CA ARG A 105 -7.71 11.17 5.72
C ARG A 105 -8.51 11.39 6.99
N ASP A 106 -9.60 12.16 6.90
CA ASP A 106 -10.43 12.49 8.06
C ASP A 106 -11.13 11.23 8.60
N ALA A 107 -11.58 10.33 7.73
CA ALA A 107 -12.10 9.01 8.11
C ALA A 107 -11.05 8.11 8.81
N SER A 108 -9.81 8.09 8.33
CA SER A 108 -8.72 7.33 8.96
C SER A 108 -8.36 7.87 10.35
N ARG A 109 -8.41 9.20 10.53
CA ARG A 109 -8.20 9.83 11.84
C ARG A 109 -9.31 9.48 12.82
N ALA A 110 -10.57 9.58 12.38
CA ALA A 110 -11.72 9.22 13.21
C ALA A 110 -11.66 7.74 13.66
N SER A 111 -11.23 6.84 12.77
CA SER A 111 -11.06 5.41 13.10
C SER A 111 -9.94 5.16 14.11
N SER A 112 -8.88 5.98 14.07
CA SER A 112 -7.75 5.88 15.00
C SER A 112 -8.07 6.45 16.39
N GLU A 113 -8.85 7.52 16.46
CA GLU A 113 -9.28 8.18 17.70
C GLU A 113 -10.44 7.43 18.40
N GLY A 114 -11.32 6.77 17.62
CA GLY A 114 -12.46 5.99 18.11
C GLY A 114 -12.12 4.64 18.77
N GLY A 115 -10.85 4.21 18.74
CA GLY A 115 -10.40 2.96 19.38
C GLY A 115 -10.27 3.02 20.91
N GLY A 116 -10.55 4.17 21.54
CA GLY A 116 -10.22 4.44 22.94
C GLY A 116 -11.30 5.15 23.77
N ALA A 117 -12.59 4.85 23.60
CA ALA A 117 -13.68 5.12 24.57
C ALA A 117 -14.96 4.56 23.95
N GLY A 118 -15.62 3.57 24.53
CA GLY A 118 -16.52 3.77 25.66
C GLY A 118 -17.95 3.99 25.16
N ASP A 119 -18.83 3.02 25.44
CA ASP A 119 -20.29 3.15 25.31
C ASP A 119 -20.77 4.54 25.76
N GLY A 120 -21.16 5.39 24.82
CA GLY A 120 -21.52 6.76 25.16
C GLY A 120 -21.85 7.63 23.97
N ALA A 121 -23.01 7.40 23.34
CA ALA A 121 -23.99 8.41 22.93
C ALA A 121 -24.86 7.88 21.78
N ALA A 122 -25.95 7.22 22.17
CA ALA A 122 -27.17 7.21 21.36
C ALA A 122 -27.68 8.66 21.25
N GLY A 123 -27.33 9.33 20.15
CA GLY A 123 -27.77 10.69 19.85
C GLY A 123 -27.68 11.10 18.38
N GLY A 124 -27.32 10.18 17.48
CA GLY A 124 -27.39 10.42 16.04
C GLY A 124 -28.82 10.16 15.55
N GLY A 125 -29.58 11.22 15.26
CA GLY A 125 -30.86 11.10 14.57
C GLY A 125 -30.73 10.40 13.21
N ALA A 126 -31.85 10.03 12.59
CA ALA A 126 -31.88 9.36 11.28
C ALA A 126 -31.03 10.08 10.21
N ASP A 127 -30.98 11.41 10.27
CA ASP A 127 -30.19 12.26 9.38
C ASP A 127 -28.67 12.05 9.54
N GLY A 128 -28.19 11.80 10.76
CA GLY A 128 -26.78 11.53 11.04
C GLY A 128 -26.34 10.16 10.50
N ALA A 129 -27.19 9.15 10.63
CA ALA A 129 -26.93 7.82 10.06
C ALA A 129 -26.91 7.84 8.53
N ALA A 130 -27.82 8.60 7.91
CA ALA A 130 -27.86 8.79 6.46
C ALA A 130 -26.61 9.52 5.94
N ALA A 131 -26.15 10.56 6.65
CA ALA A 131 -24.94 11.30 6.29
C ALA A 131 -23.68 10.41 6.38
N VAL A 132 -23.52 9.62 7.45
CA VAL A 132 -22.39 8.68 7.60
C VAL A 132 -22.39 7.65 6.48
N GLU A 133 -23.55 7.11 6.13
CA GLU A 133 -23.68 6.14 5.04
C GLU A 133 -23.36 6.76 3.67
N ALA A 134 -23.80 8.00 3.42
CA ALA A 134 -23.44 8.73 2.21
C ALA A 134 -21.93 8.97 2.10
N SER A 135 -21.28 9.37 3.20
CA SER A 135 -19.82 9.52 3.25
C SER A 135 -19.09 8.20 3.00
N ARG A 136 -19.55 7.08 3.56
CA ARG A 136 -18.97 5.75 3.27
C ARG A 136 -19.08 5.38 1.80
N ARG A 137 -20.22 5.63 1.17
CA ARG A 137 -20.40 5.38 -0.26
C ARG A 137 -19.47 6.24 -1.09
N GLN A 138 -19.38 7.54 -0.77
CA GLN A 138 -18.44 8.44 -1.46
C GLN A 138 -16.98 7.99 -1.32
N LEU A 139 -16.57 7.52 -0.14
CA LEU A 139 -15.23 6.94 0.07
C LEU A 139 -15.04 5.67 -0.74
N ALA A 140 -16.03 4.77 -0.76
CA ALA A 140 -15.96 3.53 -1.51
C ALA A 140 -15.92 3.77 -3.03
N ASP A 141 -16.70 4.72 -3.54
CA ASP A 141 -16.74 5.09 -4.94
C ASP A 141 -15.43 5.76 -5.37
N GLY A 142 -14.91 6.70 -4.58
CA GLY A 142 -13.61 7.33 -4.85
C GLY A 142 -12.45 6.34 -4.76
N HIS A 143 -12.48 5.40 -3.81
CA HIS A 143 -11.50 4.33 -3.71
C HIS A 143 -11.54 3.41 -4.94
N ARG A 144 -12.74 3.06 -5.42
CA ARG A 144 -12.90 2.30 -6.67
C ARG A 144 -12.34 3.08 -7.86
N GLU A 145 -12.75 4.32 -8.05
CA GLU A 145 -12.38 5.14 -9.20
C GLU A 145 -10.88 5.48 -9.24
N PHE A 146 -10.37 6.06 -8.16
CA PHE A 146 -9.03 6.68 -8.15
C PHE A 146 -7.91 5.71 -7.82
N LEU A 147 -8.24 4.51 -7.32
CA LEU A 147 -7.24 3.49 -7.03
C LEU A 147 -7.47 2.23 -7.87
N LEU A 148 -8.59 1.54 -7.67
CA LEU A 148 -8.80 0.20 -8.23
C LEU A 148 -8.95 0.22 -9.75
N ASP A 149 -9.81 1.08 -10.29
CA ASP A 149 -10.08 1.15 -11.73
C ASP A 149 -8.85 1.67 -12.49
N ARG A 150 -8.12 2.63 -11.92
CA ARG A 150 -6.84 3.11 -12.46
C ARG A 150 -5.78 2.01 -12.48
N ALA A 151 -5.65 1.26 -11.38
CA ALA A 151 -4.75 0.10 -11.35
C ALA A 151 -5.15 -0.96 -12.38
N ALA A 152 -6.44 -1.27 -12.50
CA ALA A 152 -6.95 -2.23 -13.49
C ALA A 152 -6.70 -1.79 -14.94
N SER A 153 -6.67 -0.49 -15.21
CA SER A 153 -6.37 0.09 -16.53
C SER A 153 -4.87 0.29 -16.81
N GLY A 154 -3.98 -0.19 -15.95
CA GLY A 154 -2.52 -0.05 -16.12
C GLY A 154 -1.97 1.34 -15.78
N ARG A 155 -2.79 2.22 -15.18
CA ARG A 155 -2.36 3.52 -14.65
C ARG A 155 -1.88 3.42 -13.19
N GLY A 156 -1.85 2.22 -12.62
CA GLY A 156 -1.33 1.93 -11.27
C GLY A 156 0.14 1.51 -11.28
N MET A 157 0.47 0.48 -10.49
CA MET A 157 1.80 -0.13 -10.41
C MET A 157 2.25 -0.81 -11.71
N ASN A 158 3.55 -0.81 -11.99
CA ASN A 158 4.17 -1.39 -13.16
C ASN A 158 4.40 -2.89 -12.93
N TRP A 159 3.45 -3.69 -13.42
CA TRP A 159 3.45 -5.15 -13.29
C TRP A 159 4.45 -5.87 -14.21
N GLN A 160 5.21 -5.14 -15.03
CA GLN A 160 6.19 -5.69 -15.96
C GLN A 160 7.62 -5.66 -15.39
N GLU A 161 7.87 -4.90 -14.32
CA GLU A 161 9.23 -4.70 -13.78
C GLU A 161 9.33 -5.12 -12.32
N SER A 162 10.23 -6.06 -12.03
CA SER A 162 10.42 -6.60 -10.67
C SER A 162 10.88 -5.56 -9.65
N SER A 163 11.66 -4.55 -10.09
CA SER A 163 12.16 -3.47 -9.22
C SER A 163 11.01 -2.61 -8.66
N ALA A 164 10.00 -2.32 -9.49
CA ALA A 164 8.80 -1.59 -9.10
C ALA A 164 7.99 -2.41 -8.07
N LEU A 165 7.82 -3.70 -8.32
CA LEU A 165 7.00 -4.58 -7.48
C LEU A 165 7.61 -4.91 -6.11
N LEU A 166 8.94 -4.83 -5.96
CA LEU A 166 9.58 -4.99 -4.65
C LEU A 166 9.31 -3.81 -3.72
N GLY A 167 8.91 -2.65 -4.26
CA GLY A 167 8.47 -1.49 -3.50
C GLY A 167 6.98 -1.46 -3.20
N THR A 168 6.22 -2.49 -3.60
CA THR A 168 4.77 -2.58 -3.37
C THR A 168 4.48 -2.87 -1.91
N ASP A 169 3.70 -2.01 -1.28
CA ASP A 169 3.14 -2.16 0.08
C ASP A 169 1.59 -2.19 0.05
N ARG A 170 0.96 -2.24 -1.13
CA ARG A 170 -0.49 -2.21 -1.28
C ARG A 170 -1.12 -3.60 -1.40
N PRO A 171 -1.73 -4.14 -0.32
CA PRO A 171 -2.28 -5.48 -0.33
C PRO A 171 -3.46 -5.64 -1.32
N GLU A 172 -4.24 -4.59 -1.56
CA GLU A 172 -5.37 -4.56 -2.50
C GLU A 172 -4.93 -4.54 -3.98
N GLU A 173 -3.81 -3.89 -4.31
CA GLU A 173 -3.28 -3.93 -5.68
C GLU A 173 -2.76 -5.33 -6.02
N VAL A 174 -2.15 -6.01 -5.05
CA VAL A 174 -1.75 -7.41 -5.16
C VAL A 174 -2.97 -8.32 -5.37
N ASP A 175 -4.08 -8.06 -4.67
CA ASP A 175 -5.32 -8.82 -4.89
C ASP A 175 -5.88 -8.63 -6.30
N ALA A 176 -5.94 -7.39 -6.78
CA ALA A 176 -6.38 -7.09 -8.14
C ALA A 176 -5.44 -7.72 -9.19
N ALA A 177 -4.14 -7.77 -8.93
CA ALA A 177 -3.17 -8.43 -9.79
C ALA A 177 -3.36 -9.96 -9.85
N PHE A 178 -3.73 -10.59 -8.74
CA PHE A 178 -4.14 -11.99 -8.77
C PHE A 178 -5.38 -12.19 -9.65
N ASP A 179 -6.36 -11.30 -9.58
CA ASP A 179 -7.59 -11.38 -10.38
C ASP A 179 -7.31 -11.21 -11.88
N ARG A 180 -6.38 -10.32 -12.24
CA ARG A 180 -5.91 -10.15 -13.64
C ARG A 180 -4.99 -11.27 -14.13
N GLY A 181 -4.40 -12.03 -13.21
CA GLY A 181 -3.44 -13.08 -13.54
C GLY A 181 -2.08 -12.51 -13.97
N GLU A 182 -1.64 -11.43 -13.35
CA GLU A 182 -0.34 -10.80 -13.63
C GLU A 182 0.82 -11.79 -13.43
N GLU A 183 1.73 -11.85 -14.41
CA GLU A 183 2.85 -12.80 -14.42
C GLU A 183 3.77 -12.63 -13.20
N LEU A 184 3.99 -11.38 -12.77
CA LEU A 184 4.90 -11.05 -11.67
C LEU A 184 4.20 -10.89 -10.30
N VAL A 185 2.95 -11.33 -10.15
CA VAL A 185 2.20 -11.14 -8.90
C VAL A 185 2.93 -11.69 -7.67
N GLY A 186 3.65 -12.82 -7.78
CA GLY A 186 4.41 -13.36 -6.66
C GLY A 186 5.59 -12.50 -6.24
N VAL A 187 6.20 -11.72 -7.15
CA VAL A 187 7.22 -10.72 -6.80
C VAL A 187 6.60 -9.60 -5.97
N ALA A 188 5.40 -9.16 -6.33
CA ALA A 188 4.67 -8.15 -5.55
C ALA A 188 4.30 -8.65 -4.15
N VAL A 189 3.99 -9.95 -3.98
CA VAL A 189 3.78 -10.54 -2.65
C VAL A 189 5.07 -10.50 -1.80
N ILE A 190 6.24 -10.68 -2.42
CA ILE A 190 7.53 -10.48 -1.73
C ILE A 190 7.71 -9.01 -1.35
N GLY A 191 7.46 -8.08 -2.28
CA GLY A 191 7.50 -6.64 -2.01
C GLY A 191 6.61 -6.26 -0.82
N LEU A 192 5.38 -6.78 -0.80
CA LEU A 192 4.42 -6.55 0.27
C LEU A 192 4.96 -7.04 1.62
N ALA A 193 5.59 -8.22 1.65
CA ALA A 193 6.20 -8.76 2.86
C ALA A 193 7.43 -7.97 3.33
N LEU A 194 8.10 -7.22 2.45
CA LEU A 194 9.28 -6.40 2.78
C LEU A 194 8.91 -4.99 3.24
N THR A 195 7.77 -4.47 2.81
CA THR A 195 7.44 -3.04 2.93
C THR A 195 6.20 -2.74 3.75
N HIS A 196 5.21 -3.64 3.78
CA HIS A 196 3.97 -3.40 4.52
C HIS A 196 4.17 -3.66 6.03
N PRO A 197 3.73 -2.76 6.93
CA PRO A 197 4.00 -2.89 8.37
C PRO A 197 3.14 -3.95 9.06
N ASP A 198 1.99 -4.31 8.50
CA ASP A 198 1.03 -5.23 9.11
C ASP A 198 0.99 -6.60 8.44
N ALA A 199 1.37 -7.63 9.20
CA ALA A 199 1.34 -9.03 8.77
C ALA A 199 -0.06 -9.58 8.51
N ALA A 200 -1.10 -9.04 9.16
CA ALA A 200 -2.48 -9.48 8.94
C ALA A 200 -2.97 -9.12 7.52
N ALA A 201 -2.45 -8.05 6.93
CA ALA A 201 -2.69 -7.72 5.53
C ALA A 201 -1.83 -8.59 4.57
N ILE A 202 -0.60 -8.94 4.95
CA ILE A 202 0.36 -9.69 4.12
C ILE A 202 -0.02 -11.18 4.01
N LEU A 203 -0.25 -11.85 5.14
CA LEU A 203 -0.37 -13.31 5.22
C LEU A 203 -1.49 -13.90 4.31
N PRO A 204 -2.67 -13.26 4.15
CA PRO A 204 -3.67 -13.72 3.20
C PRO A 204 -3.18 -13.77 1.74
N ARG A 205 -2.33 -12.82 1.31
CA ARG A 205 -1.77 -12.80 -0.05
C ARG A 205 -0.65 -13.83 -0.21
N VAL A 206 0.15 -14.05 0.83
CA VAL A 206 1.14 -15.15 0.86
C VAL A 206 0.43 -16.50 0.75
N ALA A 207 -0.64 -16.71 1.51
CA ALA A 207 -1.46 -17.92 1.40
C ALA A 207 -2.04 -18.06 -0.01
N ARG A 208 -2.59 -17.00 -0.59
CA ARG A 208 -3.13 -17.00 -1.96
C ARG A 208 -2.08 -17.37 -3.01
N ALA A 209 -0.87 -16.84 -2.90
CA ALA A 209 0.25 -17.19 -3.78
C ALA A 209 0.58 -18.70 -3.73
N LEU A 210 0.73 -19.24 -2.51
CA LEU A 210 1.04 -20.65 -2.31
C LEU A 210 -0.09 -21.57 -2.80
N ASP A 211 -1.35 -21.21 -2.54
CA ASP A 211 -2.53 -21.99 -2.93
C ASP A 211 -2.62 -22.08 -4.45
N ARG A 212 -2.57 -20.93 -5.13
CA ARG A 212 -2.58 -20.86 -6.60
C ARG A 212 -1.42 -21.63 -7.21
N ALA A 213 -0.22 -21.50 -6.66
CA ALA A 213 0.96 -22.20 -7.16
C ALA A 213 0.87 -23.73 -6.99
N LEU A 214 0.15 -24.22 -5.98
CA LEU A 214 -0.13 -25.65 -5.81
C LEU A 214 -1.19 -26.12 -6.80
N GLU A 215 -2.24 -25.32 -7.03
CA GLU A 215 -3.30 -25.62 -8.01
C GLU A 215 -2.78 -25.68 -9.45
N THR A 216 -1.94 -24.72 -9.84
CA THR A 216 -1.39 -24.62 -11.20
C THR A 216 -0.06 -25.35 -11.38
N SER A 217 0.49 -25.92 -10.31
CA SER A 217 1.84 -26.51 -10.27
C SER A 217 2.97 -25.55 -10.66
N ASP A 218 2.75 -24.23 -10.55
CA ASP A 218 3.72 -23.20 -10.90
C ASP A 218 4.92 -23.18 -9.91
N PRO A 219 6.13 -23.54 -10.35
CA PRO A 219 7.31 -23.52 -9.48
C PRO A 219 7.79 -22.12 -9.12
N GLY A 220 7.60 -21.13 -10.00
CA GLY A 220 8.05 -19.76 -9.81
C GLY A 220 7.20 -19.07 -8.74
N LEU A 221 5.87 -19.07 -8.93
CA LEU A 221 4.94 -18.51 -7.95
C LEU A 221 5.05 -19.22 -6.59
N ARG A 222 5.29 -20.53 -6.58
CA ARG A 222 5.51 -21.29 -5.34
C ARG A 222 6.75 -20.81 -4.60
N HIS A 223 7.88 -20.68 -5.30
CA HIS A 223 9.12 -20.18 -4.69
C HIS A 223 8.92 -18.76 -4.16
N GLN A 224 8.27 -17.88 -4.92
CA GLN A 224 8.01 -16.51 -4.50
C GLN A 224 7.11 -16.44 -3.25
N GLY A 225 6.05 -17.27 -3.19
CA GLY A 225 5.20 -17.38 -2.00
C GLY A 225 5.97 -17.89 -0.77
N ILE A 226 6.91 -18.83 -0.95
CA ILE A 226 7.79 -19.30 0.12
C ILE A 226 8.72 -18.18 0.61
N VAL A 227 9.35 -17.44 -0.30
CA VAL A 227 10.24 -16.32 0.03
C VAL A 227 9.48 -15.22 0.77
N ALA A 228 8.28 -14.86 0.31
CA ALA A 228 7.44 -13.89 0.99
C ALA A 228 7.05 -14.34 2.41
N LEU A 229 6.74 -15.64 2.60
CA LEU A 229 6.48 -16.21 3.92
C LEU A 229 7.70 -16.13 4.85
N ALA A 230 8.90 -16.40 4.30
CA ALA A 230 10.16 -16.30 5.04
C ALA A 230 10.40 -14.86 5.53
N HIS A 231 10.25 -13.87 4.65
CA HIS A 231 10.35 -12.45 5.02
C HIS A 231 9.30 -12.05 6.06
N THR A 232 8.05 -12.49 5.89
CA THR A 232 6.98 -12.19 6.85
C THR A 232 7.33 -12.74 8.24
N ALA A 233 7.82 -13.99 8.31
CA ALA A 233 8.24 -14.62 9.55
C ALA A 233 9.41 -13.87 10.20
N ARG A 234 10.40 -13.45 9.41
CA ARG A 234 11.59 -12.73 9.88
C ARG A 234 11.28 -11.34 10.41
N LEU A 235 10.44 -10.58 9.71
CA LEU A 235 10.17 -9.17 10.02
C LEU A 235 9.05 -9.00 11.06
N HIS A 236 8.03 -9.86 11.03
CA HIS A 236 6.86 -9.73 11.90
C HIS A 236 6.78 -10.82 12.97
N CYS A 237 7.72 -11.78 12.99
CA CYS A 237 7.79 -12.86 13.99
C CYS A 237 6.50 -13.67 14.12
N THR A 238 5.71 -13.75 13.04
CA THR A 238 4.37 -14.35 13.03
C THR A 238 4.12 -15.14 11.75
N VAL A 239 3.12 -16.01 11.82
CA VAL A 239 2.62 -16.83 10.71
C VAL A 239 1.18 -17.24 11.02
N ASP A 240 0.35 -17.39 9.99
CA ASP A 240 -0.99 -17.96 10.16
C ASP A 240 -1.04 -19.47 9.88
N ARG A 241 -2.12 -20.10 10.33
CA ARG A 241 -2.32 -21.54 10.15
C ARG A 241 -2.47 -21.95 8.68
N ARG A 242 -3.08 -21.11 7.85
CA ARG A 242 -3.33 -21.41 6.44
C ARG A 242 -2.01 -21.50 5.67
N CYS A 243 -1.11 -20.54 5.88
CA CYS A 243 0.25 -20.54 5.35
C CYS A 243 1.02 -21.78 5.80
N LEU A 244 0.90 -22.23 7.05
CA LEU A 244 1.56 -23.46 7.52
C LEU A 244 1.01 -24.71 6.83
N ASP A 245 -0.31 -24.81 6.66
CA ASP A 245 -0.96 -25.94 5.99
C ASP A 245 -0.63 -26.00 4.48
N LEU A 246 -0.53 -24.84 3.83
CA LEU A 246 -0.05 -24.69 2.46
C LEU A 246 1.42 -25.03 2.35
N LEU A 247 2.25 -24.42 3.19
CA LEU A 247 3.69 -24.62 3.21
C LEU A 247 3.98 -26.10 3.34
N ARG A 248 3.29 -26.85 4.23
CA ARG A 248 3.48 -28.31 4.43
C ARG A 248 3.42 -29.14 3.14
N ARG A 249 2.67 -28.69 2.13
CA ARG A 249 2.54 -29.34 0.82
C ARG A 249 3.69 -29.02 -0.14
N CYS A 250 4.51 -28.02 0.16
CA CYS A 250 5.70 -27.66 -0.61
C CYS A 250 6.92 -28.54 -0.27
N PRO A 251 7.95 -28.58 -1.14
CA PRO A 251 9.23 -29.21 -0.84
C PRO A 251 9.86 -28.69 0.46
N ARG A 252 10.45 -29.58 1.25
CA ARG A 252 11.09 -29.27 2.54
C ARG A 252 12.47 -28.61 2.37
N GLY A 253 12.95 -27.98 3.44
CA GLY A 253 14.30 -27.41 3.50
C GLY A 253 14.42 -26.06 2.81
N ASN A 254 13.28 -25.40 2.58
CA ASN A 254 13.19 -24.10 1.95
C ASN A 254 13.44 -22.95 2.96
N GLU A 255 13.49 -21.73 2.46
CA GLU A 255 13.78 -20.51 3.21
C GLU A 255 12.75 -20.27 4.33
N ALA A 256 11.46 -20.52 4.05
CA ALA A 256 10.40 -20.36 5.05
C ALA A 256 10.55 -21.35 6.20
N ASP A 257 10.96 -22.60 5.95
CA ASP A 257 11.19 -23.59 7.02
C ASP A 257 12.26 -23.12 8.01
N GLN A 258 13.30 -22.44 7.52
CA GLN A 258 14.40 -21.91 8.33
C GLN A 258 13.97 -20.66 9.11
N ASP A 259 13.33 -19.70 8.43
CA ASP A 259 12.94 -18.44 9.06
C ASP A 259 11.80 -18.63 10.08
N LEU A 260 10.82 -19.48 9.77
CA LEU A 260 9.79 -19.84 10.75
C LEU A 260 10.41 -20.44 12.01
N TRP A 261 11.41 -21.32 11.86
CA TRP A 261 12.11 -21.91 13.00
C TRP A 261 12.96 -20.90 13.78
N GLY A 262 13.56 -19.93 13.10
CA GLY A 262 14.44 -18.93 13.68
C GLY A 262 13.70 -17.81 14.42
N TYR A 263 12.58 -17.34 13.88
CA TYR A 263 11.95 -16.07 14.28
C TYR A 263 10.57 -16.24 14.93
N VAL A 264 9.78 -17.24 14.52
CA VAL A 264 8.46 -17.45 15.11
C VAL A 264 8.59 -18.21 16.43
N ALA A 265 7.84 -17.77 17.44
CA ALA A 265 7.84 -18.43 18.74
C ALA A 265 7.44 -19.91 18.61
N ARG A 266 8.33 -20.81 19.05
CA ARG A 266 8.25 -22.27 18.83
C ARG A 266 6.94 -22.94 19.21
N ARG A 267 6.21 -22.39 20.19
CA ARG A 267 4.89 -22.89 20.64
C ARG A 267 3.79 -22.76 19.58
N TRP A 268 3.99 -21.89 18.59
CA TRP A 268 3.08 -21.68 17.47
C TRP A 268 3.46 -22.53 16.25
N LEU A 269 4.62 -23.19 16.28
CA LEU A 269 5.10 -23.99 15.17
C LEU A 269 4.55 -25.43 15.23
N PRO A 270 4.10 -25.98 14.10
CA PRO A 270 3.52 -27.31 14.07
C PRO A 270 4.59 -28.40 14.20
N TRP A 271 4.20 -29.55 14.76
CA TRP A 271 5.11 -30.65 15.06
C TRP A 271 5.88 -31.20 13.84
N TRP A 272 5.30 -31.12 12.64
CA TRP A 272 5.98 -31.56 11.43
C TRP A 272 7.24 -30.72 11.14
N LEU A 273 7.22 -29.42 11.45
CA LEU A 273 8.37 -28.53 11.26
C LEU A 273 9.45 -28.82 12.29
N TRP A 274 9.05 -29.10 13.54
CA TRP A 274 9.96 -29.57 14.58
C TRP A 274 10.69 -30.85 14.18
N ARG A 275 9.97 -31.85 13.67
CA ARG A 275 10.56 -33.11 13.22
C ARG A 275 11.58 -32.91 12.11
N HIS A 276 11.29 -32.02 11.16
CA HIS A 276 12.21 -31.72 10.07
C HIS A 276 13.49 -31.06 10.58
N GLN A 277 13.38 -30.02 11.39
CA GLN A 277 14.53 -29.24 11.88
C GLN A 277 15.42 -30.03 12.85
N LEU A 278 14.84 -30.85 13.71
CA LEU A 278 15.61 -31.76 14.57
C LEU A 278 16.33 -32.84 13.76
N GLY A 279 15.67 -33.37 12.71
CA GLY A 279 16.28 -34.34 11.79
C GLY A 279 17.49 -33.78 11.05
N GLU A 280 17.41 -32.54 10.54
CA GLU A 280 18.53 -31.85 9.90
C GLU A 280 19.72 -31.64 10.85
N ARG A 281 19.45 -31.20 12.09
CA ARG A 281 20.51 -31.03 13.11
C ARG A 281 21.23 -32.34 13.45
N LEU A 282 20.48 -33.44 13.56
CA LEU A 282 21.06 -34.76 13.82
C LEU A 282 21.89 -35.25 12.64
N ARG A 283 21.44 -35.04 11.40
CA ARG A 283 22.22 -35.36 10.19
C ARG A 283 23.54 -34.59 10.15
N TRP A 284 23.50 -33.30 10.44
CA TRP A 284 24.70 -32.46 10.45
C TRP A 284 25.74 -32.90 11.51
N LEU A 285 25.28 -33.31 12.70
CA LEU A 285 26.16 -33.85 13.74
C LEU A 285 26.80 -35.19 13.34
N SER A 286 26.08 -36.02 12.58
CA SER A 286 26.60 -37.30 12.09
C SER A 286 27.61 -37.14 10.94
N LEU A 287 27.51 -36.08 10.15
CA LEU A 287 28.49 -35.76 9.08
C LEU A 287 29.78 -35.12 9.59
N ARG A 288 29.85 -34.74 10.88
CA ARG A 288 31.03 -34.17 11.54
C ARG A 288 31.82 -35.18 12.38
N ARG A 289 31.44 -36.46 12.37
CA ARG A 289 32.18 -37.57 12.97
C ARG A 289 32.90 -38.36 11.88
#